data_AF-A0A6A5GN90-F1
#
_entry.id   AF-A0A6A5GN90-F1
#
_cell.length_a   1.000
_cell.length_b   1.000
_cell.length_c   1.000
_cell.angle_alpha   90.00
_cell.angle_beta   90.00
_cell.angle_gamma   90.00
#
_symmetry.space_group_name_H-M   'P 1'
#
loop_
_entity.id
_entity.type
_entity.pdbx_description
1 polymer ?
#
loop_
_entity_poly.entity_id
_entity_poly.type
_entity_poly.pdbx_seq_one_letter_code
_entity_poly.pdbx_strand_id
1 'polypeptide(L)'
;MEQGIERKFIFLMSIREEFGSIVFNSFFRRTWDTEERRIYPALPNNFISIRIQVLQAGFQCSINNSWFKFFEHRLPLSSIEAITIRGSHLVRVHLDTEDYTEGEEMPEDEEYTEGEEMAEDEEYTEEE
;
A
#
# COMPACT_ATOMS: atom_id res chain seq x y z
N MET A 1 -33.60 -24.41 -6.99
CA MET A 1 -33.30 -23.17 -6.22
C MET A 1 -31.93 -22.72 -6.68
N GLU A 2 -31.85 -21.74 -7.57
CA GLU A 2 -30.57 -21.12 -7.91
C GLU A 2 -30.01 -20.49 -6.63
N GLN A 3 -28.90 -21.03 -6.14
CA GLN A 3 -28.11 -20.32 -5.15
C GLN A 3 -27.57 -19.09 -5.89
N GLY A 4 -28.29 -17.97 -5.77
CA GLY A 4 -27.85 -16.70 -6.32
C GLY A 4 -26.44 -16.44 -5.81
N ILE A 5 -25.50 -16.22 -6.72
CA ILE A 5 -24.08 -16.00 -6.42
C ILE A 5 -24.01 -14.93 -5.34
N GLU A 6 -23.57 -15.31 -4.14
CA GLU A 6 -23.44 -14.39 -3.04
C GLU A 6 -22.32 -13.40 -3.38
N ARG A 7 -22.68 -12.12 -3.50
CA ARG A 7 -21.71 -11.06 -3.77
C ARG A 7 -20.70 -11.00 -2.62
N LYS A 8 -19.42 -11.18 -2.97
CA LYS A 8 -18.29 -11.06 -2.03
C LYS A 8 -17.35 -9.96 -2.51
N PHE A 9 -16.81 -9.20 -1.56
CA PHE A 9 -15.68 -8.31 -1.79
C PHE A 9 -14.54 -8.82 -0.92
N ILE A 10 -13.59 -9.54 -1.53
CA ILE A 10 -12.42 -10.06 -0.81
C ILE A 10 -11.56 -8.91 -0.30
N PHE A 11 -11.37 -7.91 -1.14
CA PHE A 11 -10.64 -6.69 -0.85
C PHE A 11 -11.41 -5.48 -1.39
N LEU A 12 -11.69 -4.52 -0.52
CA LEU A 12 -12.17 -3.19 -0.87
C LEU A 12 -11.10 -2.18 -0.46
N MET A 13 -10.77 -1.26 -1.38
CA MET A 13 -10.07 -0.01 -1.10
C MET A 13 -10.98 1.14 -1.54
N SER A 14 -11.43 1.95 -0.58
CA SER A 14 -12.34 3.08 -0.81
C SER A 14 -11.63 4.37 -0.42
N ILE A 15 -11.21 5.15 -1.42
CA ILE A 15 -10.69 6.51 -1.20
C ILE A 15 -11.89 7.44 -0.95
N ARG A 16 -11.87 8.14 0.19
CA ARG A 16 -12.89 9.08 0.64
C ARG A 16 -12.22 10.44 0.89
N GLU A 17 -11.89 11.13 -0.20
CA GLU A 17 -11.11 12.38 -0.19
C GLU A 17 -11.79 13.46 0.66
N GLU A 18 -13.12 13.55 0.61
CA GLU A 18 -13.92 14.48 1.38
C GLU A 18 -13.82 14.27 2.91
N PHE A 19 -13.41 13.06 3.32
CA PHE A 19 -13.17 12.69 4.72
C PHE A 19 -11.67 12.51 5.02
N GLY A 20 -10.78 12.85 4.08
CA GLY A 20 -9.33 12.72 4.25
C GLY A 20 -8.86 11.31 4.60
N SER A 21 -9.59 10.27 4.18
CA SER A 21 -9.31 8.89 4.59
C SER A 21 -9.47 7.87 3.46
N ILE A 22 -8.77 6.76 3.61
CA ILE A 22 -8.93 5.57 2.80
C ILE A 22 -9.40 4.45 3.71
N VAL A 23 -10.49 3.79 3.31
CA VAL A 23 -11.08 2.68 4.03
C VAL A 23 -10.81 1.38 3.31
N PHE A 24 -10.37 0.39 4.08
CA PHE A 24 -10.13 -0.98 3.64
C PHE A 24 -11.09 -1.92 4.36
N ASN A 25 -11.68 -2.85 3.63
CA ASN A 25 -12.60 -3.82 4.21
C ASN A 25 -12.79 -5.06 3.33
N SER A 26 -13.51 -6.03 3.87
CA SER A 26 -14.04 -7.19 3.14
C SER A 26 -15.54 -7.29 3.37
N PHE A 27 -16.27 -7.82 2.39
CA PHE A 27 -17.70 -8.09 2.47
C PHE A 27 -17.95 -9.56 2.17
N PHE A 28 -18.53 -10.27 3.13
CA PHE A 28 -18.86 -11.68 3.02
C PHE A 28 -19.99 -12.01 3.99
N ARG A 29 -20.72 -13.11 3.75
CA ARG A 29 -21.90 -13.49 4.58
C ARG A 29 -22.90 -12.35 4.71
N ARG A 30 -23.06 -11.58 3.62
CA ARG A 30 -23.93 -10.40 3.53
C ARG A 30 -23.66 -9.29 4.55
N THR A 31 -22.45 -9.24 5.13
CA THR A 31 -22.05 -8.19 6.06
C THR A 31 -20.69 -7.61 5.69
N TRP A 32 -20.49 -6.35 6.03
CA TRP A 32 -19.15 -5.77 6.11
C TRP A 32 -18.45 -6.28 7.35
N ASP A 33 -17.15 -6.50 7.22
CA ASP A 33 -16.27 -6.80 8.35
C ASP A 33 -15.74 -5.49 8.96
N THR A 34 -14.77 -5.59 9.87
CA THR A 34 -14.19 -4.45 10.58
C THR A 34 -13.40 -3.56 9.61
N GLU A 35 -13.77 -2.28 9.53
CA GLU A 35 -13.04 -1.32 8.69
C GLU A 35 -11.63 -1.07 9.22
N GLU A 36 -10.65 -1.10 8.31
CA GLU A 36 -9.32 -0.54 8.56
C GLU A 36 -9.22 0.82 7.87
N ARG A 37 -8.69 1.81 8.57
CA ARG A 37 -8.62 3.19 8.07
C ARG A 37 -7.19 3.70 8.07
N ARG A 38 -6.87 4.48 7.04
CA ARG A 38 -5.64 5.28 6.99
C ARG A 38 -5.96 6.67 6.46
N ILE A 39 -5.15 7.64 6.87
CA ILE A 39 -5.21 9.00 6.35
C ILE A 39 -4.88 8.98 4.86
N TYR A 40 -5.71 9.66 4.07
CA TYR A 40 -5.44 9.89 2.65
C TYR A 40 -4.21 10.80 2.53
N PRO A 41 -3.19 10.44 1.73
CA PRO A 41 -2.00 11.26 1.61
C PRO A 41 -2.37 12.62 1.00
N ALA A 42 -1.81 13.70 1.56
CA ALA A 42 -1.90 15.00 0.92
C ALA A 42 -1.02 14.97 -0.35
N LEU A 43 -1.65 14.83 -1.51
CA LEU A 43 -0.92 14.70 -2.77
C LEU A 43 -0.65 16.08 -3.37
N PRO A 44 0.62 16.43 -3.68
CA PRO A 44 0.96 17.70 -4.30
C PRO A 44 0.50 17.80 -5.76
N ASN A 45 0.10 16.67 -6.37
CA ASN A 45 -0.38 16.57 -7.75
C ASN A 45 -1.79 15.98 -7.82
N ASN A 46 -2.53 16.32 -8.88
CA ASN A 46 -3.89 15.81 -9.11
C ASN A 46 -3.92 14.35 -9.63
N PHE A 47 -2.76 13.73 -9.83
CA PHE A 47 -2.67 12.36 -10.33
C PHE A 47 -2.31 11.39 -9.21
N ILE A 48 -3.11 10.33 -9.12
CA ILE A 48 -2.92 9.25 -8.15
C ILE A 48 -2.53 8.01 -8.94
N SER A 49 -1.34 7.49 -8.65
CA SER A 49 -0.94 6.14 -9.04
C SER A 49 -1.17 5.22 -7.87
N ILE A 50 -2.05 4.23 -8.04
CA ILE A 50 -2.34 3.22 -7.02
C ILE A 50 -1.72 1.91 -7.50
N ARG A 51 -0.85 1.31 -6.69
CA ARG A 51 -0.33 -0.03 -6.91
C ARG A 51 -0.87 -0.95 -5.82
N ILE A 52 -1.40 -2.10 -6.20
CA ILE A 52 -1.87 -3.15 -5.29
C ILE A 52 -1.13 -4.43 -5.67
N GLN A 53 -0.21 -4.86 -4.82
CA GLN A 53 0.52 -6.12 -4.97
C GLN A 53 -0.16 -7.18 -4.09
N VAL A 54 -0.39 -8.36 -4.67
CA VAL A 54 -0.93 -9.51 -3.95
C VAL A 54 0.24 -10.34 -3.45
N LEU A 55 0.47 -10.33 -2.13
CA LEU A 55 1.51 -11.11 -1.46
C LEU A 55 0.88 -12.31 -0.75
N GLN A 56 1.71 -13.24 -0.28
CA GLN A 56 1.23 -14.43 0.42
C GLN A 56 0.39 -14.08 1.68
N ALA A 57 0.80 -13.07 2.43
CA ALA A 57 0.14 -12.68 3.68
C ALA A 57 -0.99 -11.65 3.51
N GLY A 58 -1.05 -10.92 2.39
CA GLY A 58 -2.01 -9.84 2.22
C GLY A 58 -1.83 -9.02 0.95
N PHE A 59 -2.53 -7.89 0.89
CA PHE A 59 -2.43 -6.90 -0.18
C PHE A 59 -1.52 -5.76 0.27
N GLN A 60 -0.42 -5.54 -0.45
CA GLN A 60 0.42 -4.36 -0.28
C GLN A 60 -0.05 -3.26 -1.22
N CYS A 61 -0.58 -2.19 -0.65
CA CYS A 61 -1.08 -1.04 -1.38
C CYS A 61 -0.11 0.12 -1.25
N SER A 62 0.19 0.79 -2.36
CA SER A 62 0.92 2.06 -2.35
C SER A 62 0.27 3.13 -3.21
N ILE A 63 0.48 4.38 -2.81
CA ILE A 63 0.06 5.57 -3.57
C ILE A 63 1.30 6.42 -3.85
N ASN A 64 1.53 6.73 -5.13
CA ASN A 64 2.63 7.59 -5.59
C ASN A 64 4.01 7.22 -4.99
N ASN A 65 4.24 5.93 -4.75
CA ASN A 65 5.49 5.39 -4.19
C ASN A 65 5.90 5.87 -2.79
N SER A 66 5.08 6.67 -2.09
CA SER A 66 5.42 7.23 -0.77
C SER A 66 4.46 6.83 0.35
N TRP A 67 3.20 6.55 0.02
CA TRP A 67 2.20 6.11 0.96
C TRP A 67 2.04 4.59 0.88
N PHE A 68 1.95 3.91 2.02
CA PHE A 68 1.86 2.44 2.09
C PHE A 68 0.79 1.95 3.07
N LYS A 69 0.12 0.86 2.70
CA LYS A 69 -0.77 0.09 3.57
C LYS A 69 -0.73 -1.38 3.21
N PHE A 70 -0.50 -2.23 4.21
CA PHE A 70 -0.67 -3.67 4.09
C PHE A 70 -2.02 -4.11 4.65
N PHE A 71 -2.84 -4.84 3.89
CA PHE A 71 -4.14 -5.38 4.32
C PHE A 71 -4.08 -6.90 4.32
N GLU A 72 -4.20 -7.53 5.49
CA GLU A 72 -4.12 -8.98 5.64
C GLU A 72 -5.28 -9.70 4.93
N HIS A 73 -5.00 -10.89 4.39
CA HIS A 73 -6.05 -11.70 3.77
C HIS A 73 -7.07 -12.18 4.81
N ARG A 74 -8.32 -11.73 4.67
CA ARG A 74 -9.44 -12.21 5.50
C ARG A 74 -10.19 -13.40 4.90
N LEU A 75 -10.00 -13.61 3.59
CA LEU A 75 -10.66 -14.62 2.78
C LEU A 75 -9.67 -15.19 1.75
N PRO A 76 -9.88 -16.41 1.23
CA PRO A 76 -8.99 -17.01 0.25
C PRO A 76 -8.92 -16.22 -1.07
N LEU A 77 -7.70 -15.99 -1.57
CA LEU A 77 -7.45 -15.36 -2.88
C LEU A 77 -8.12 -16.09 -4.04
N SER A 78 -8.24 -17.42 -3.96
CA SER A 78 -8.94 -18.24 -4.96
C SER A 78 -10.41 -17.89 -5.14
N SER A 79 -10.98 -17.08 -4.25
CA SER A 79 -12.37 -16.57 -4.35
C SER A 79 -12.48 -15.24 -5.12
N ILE A 80 -11.38 -14.67 -5.59
CA ILE A 80 -11.39 -13.44 -6.40
C ILE A 80 -11.66 -13.82 -7.86
N GLU A 81 -12.79 -13.36 -8.39
CA GLU A 81 -13.20 -13.64 -9.77
C GLU A 81 -13.16 -12.39 -10.66
N ALA A 82 -13.19 -11.20 -10.08
CA ALA A 82 -13.26 -9.95 -10.82
C ALA A 82 -12.65 -8.78 -10.04
N ILE A 83 -12.14 -7.80 -10.81
CA ILE A 83 -11.73 -6.49 -10.30
C ILE A 83 -12.75 -5.46 -10.81
N THR A 84 -13.23 -4.59 -9.92
CA THR A 84 -14.13 -3.50 -10.28
C THR A 84 -13.55 -2.18 -9.80
N ILE A 85 -13.36 -1.24 -10.73
CA ILE A 85 -12.90 0.11 -10.44
C ILE A 85 -14.05 1.07 -10.73
N ARG A 86 -14.36 1.95 -9.78
CA ARG A 86 -15.44 2.94 -9.90
C ARG A 86 -14.90 4.33 -9.57
N GLY A 87 -15.31 5.33 -10.34
CA GLY A 87 -14.86 6.71 -10.22
C GLY A 87 -15.02 7.44 -11.56
N SER A 88 -14.83 8.76 -11.57
CA SER A 88 -15.08 9.61 -12.75
C SER A 88 -13.90 9.73 -13.71
N HIS A 89 -12.65 9.50 -13.25
CA HIS A 89 -11.44 9.72 -14.07
C HIS A 89 -10.42 8.60 -13.87
N LEU A 90 -10.54 7.53 -14.67
CA LEU A 90 -9.55 6.45 -14.76
C LEU A 90 -8.71 6.64 -16.03
N VAL A 91 -7.40 6.84 -15.87
CA VAL A 91 -6.49 7.09 -17.00
C VAL A 91 -5.94 5.79 -17.59
N ARG A 92 -5.46 4.87 -16.74
CA ARG A 92 -4.85 3.60 -17.15
C ARG A 92 -5.05 2.55 -16.06
N VAL A 93 -5.17 1.29 -16.49
CA VAL A 93 -5.09 0.10 -15.64
C VAL A 93 -4.06 -0.84 -16.24
N HIS A 94 -3.19 -1.39 -15.41
CA HIS A 94 -2.23 -2.42 -15.76
C HIS A 94 -2.40 -3.59 -14.82
N LEU A 95 -2.33 -4.81 -15.35
CA LEU A 95 -2.41 -6.05 -14.59
C LEU A 95 -1.15 -6.85 -14.91
N ASP A 96 -0.27 -6.93 -13.92
CA ASP A 96 0.95 -7.71 -13.99
C ASP A 96 0.67 -9.12 -13.45
N THR A 97 1.03 -10.13 -14.22
CA THR A 97 0.92 -11.55 -13.83
C THR A 97 2.28 -12.19 -13.59
N GLU A 98 3.35 -11.38 -13.56
CA GLU A 98 4.68 -11.89 -13.23
C GLU A 98 4.64 -12.37 -11.77
N ASP A 99 4.93 -13.67 -11.60
CA ASP A 99 5.02 -14.30 -10.29
C ASP A 99 6.15 -13.61 -9.51
N TYR A 100 5.79 -12.76 -8.55
CA TYR A 100 6.75 -12.25 -7.57
C TYR A 100 7.32 -13.47 -6.82
N THR A 101 8.51 -13.91 -7.23
CA THR A 101 9.29 -14.84 -6.43
C THR A 101 9.81 -14.07 -5.23
N GLU A 102 9.34 -14.46 -4.05
CA GLU A 102 9.92 -14.05 -2.77
C GLU A 102 11.44 -14.30 -2.82
N GLY A 103 12.23 -13.24 -3.04
CA GLY A 103 13.65 -13.34 -3.35
C GLY A 103 14.24 -12.20 -4.20
N GLU A 104 13.43 -11.37 -4.87
CA GLU A 104 13.94 -10.08 -5.36
C GLU A 104 14.01 -9.11 -4.19
N GLU A 105 15.20 -9.02 -3.60
CA GLU A 105 15.54 -8.05 -2.56
C GLU A 105 15.10 -6.66 -3.02
N MET A 106 14.28 -6.01 -2.20
CA MET A 106 14.09 -4.56 -2.31
C MET A 106 15.49 -3.95 -2.31
N PRO A 107 15.86 -3.04 -3.25
CA PRO A 107 17.08 -2.28 -3.06
C PRO A 107 16.96 -1.62 -1.68
N GLU A 108 17.84 -2.01 -0.77
CA GLU A 108 18.03 -1.28 0.47
C GLU A 108 18.32 0.15 0.02
N ASP A 109 17.41 1.09 0.33
CA ASP A 109 17.76 2.50 0.26
C ASP A 109 18.86 2.69 1.31
N GLU A 110 20.11 2.54 0.84
CA GLU A 110 21.36 2.85 1.49
C GLU A 110 21.29 4.28 2.04
N GLU A 111 21.09 4.43 3.34
CA GLU A 111 22.11 4.85 4.31
C GLU A 111 21.45 5.43 5.57
N TYR A 112 21.62 4.70 6.67
CA TYR A 112 21.63 5.27 8.00
C TYR A 112 22.87 6.17 8.12
N THR A 113 22.71 7.49 8.19
CA THR A 113 23.73 8.32 8.86
C THR A 113 23.32 8.47 10.32
N GLU A 114 23.60 7.45 11.12
CA GLU A 114 23.68 7.56 12.57
C GLU A 114 25.14 7.81 12.95
N GLY A 115 25.41 9.02 13.42
CA GLY A 115 26.54 9.38 14.30
C GLY A 115 27.95 8.96 13.89
N GLU A 116 28.65 9.81 13.15
CA GLU A 116 30.11 9.90 13.28
C GLU A 116 30.46 11.00 14.29
N GLU A 117 30.74 10.59 15.52
CA GLU A 117 31.58 11.36 16.46
C GLU A 117 32.99 11.40 15.87
N MET A 118 33.38 12.53 15.29
CA MET A 118 34.77 12.79 14.90
C MET A 118 35.46 13.58 16.01
N ALA A 119 36.52 12.96 16.54
CA ALA A 119 37.38 13.46 17.59
C ALA A 119 37.91 14.88 17.30
N GLU A 120 37.80 15.77 18.29
CA GLU A 120 38.70 16.92 18.40
C GLU A 120 40.03 16.39 18.93
N ASP A 121 41.03 16.34 18.07
CA ASP A 121 42.44 16.51 18.43
C ASP A 121 43.17 16.93 17.15
N GLU A 122 43.73 18.14 17.13
CA GLU A 122 45.16 18.36 16.87
C GLU A 122 45.57 19.79 17.25
N GLU A 123 46.82 19.86 17.68
CA GLU A 123 47.45 20.80 18.59
C GLU A 123 48.48 21.68 17.84
N TYR A 124 49.00 22.72 18.53
CA TYR A 124 50.31 23.40 18.37
C TYR A 124 50.45 24.81 17.73
N THR A 125 50.78 25.77 18.64
CA THR A 125 51.87 26.80 18.66
C THR A 125 51.85 27.98 17.66
N GLU A 126 52.34 29.20 17.95
CA GLU A 126 53.54 29.65 18.69
C GLU A 126 53.37 31.02 19.42
N GLU A 127 54.40 31.31 20.22
CA GLU A 127 54.84 32.44 21.05
C GLU A 127 54.61 33.90 20.55
N GLU A 128 54.36 34.83 21.50
CA GLU A 128 55.23 35.97 21.88
C GLU A 128 54.90 36.48 23.31
#